data_AF-A0A921YYC5-F1
#
_entry.id   AF-A0A921YYC5-F1
#
_cell.length_a   1.000
_cell.length_b   1.000
_cell.length_c   1.000
_cell.angle_alpha   90.00
_cell.angle_beta   90.00
_cell.angle_gamma   90.00
#
_symmetry.space_group_name_H-M   'P 1'
#
loop_
_entity.id
_entity.type
_entity.pdbx_description
1 polymer ?
#
loop_
_entity_poly.entity_id
_entity_poly.type
_entity_poly.pdbx_seq_one_letter_code
_entity_poly.pdbx_strand_id
1 'polypeptide(L)'
;MSNVNSFMLYTKQATACFFTWTCRSDLTAPDAPIIFYGTTCFTMLMFFRVATAWPDLVQHVAKTEELYPNYDNKLTRTCQITCAVVLLLALSEHILSLLSAFAGAIMCFPNKSVYEGFARHFYPWVFNCLPYSPLLGMITQFLHFQSTFIWNFSDLFVICMSYYLTSRLDHVNKKLAAAQGKYLPEIFWKSTREEYCRATQLVRKVDEVISGIVFVSFANNLFFICLQLFNTLEDGIKGNGDCNSRSKKTTPLSGYEAATYFLFSLVYLISRSVAVSLIASQVNTASMVPAPILYDVPSPVYCVEVQRFLDQVNGDKVALSGLQFFSVTRGLLLTVAGTIVTYELVMFQFNSPTADTDTTTLIPPNISTTATP
;
A
#
# COMPACT_ATOMS: atom_id res chain seq x y z
N MET A 1 3.68 -15.54 -29.09
CA MET A 1 5.12 -15.56 -28.73
C MET A 1 5.49 -14.67 -27.52
N SER A 2 4.68 -13.68 -27.12
CA SER A 2 4.95 -12.87 -25.90
C SER A 2 4.80 -13.64 -24.57
N ASN A 3 3.89 -14.63 -24.51
CA ASN A 3 3.58 -15.37 -23.27
C ASN A 3 4.72 -16.25 -22.72
N VAL A 4 5.65 -16.73 -23.55
CA VAL A 4 6.70 -17.68 -23.11
C VAL A 4 7.82 -16.97 -22.35
N ASN A 5 8.15 -15.73 -22.73
CA ASN A 5 9.18 -14.93 -22.06
C ASN A 5 8.68 -14.38 -20.72
N SER A 6 7.40 -13.98 -20.63
CA SER A 6 6.77 -13.69 -19.34
C SER A 6 6.77 -14.95 -18.47
N PHE A 7 6.34 -16.11 -18.97
CA PHE A 7 6.32 -17.34 -18.17
C PHE A 7 7.69 -17.71 -17.58
N MET A 8 8.78 -17.56 -18.36
CA MET A 8 10.15 -17.83 -17.88
C MET A 8 10.61 -16.89 -16.74
N LEU A 9 10.28 -15.60 -16.82
CA LEU A 9 10.60 -14.62 -15.75
C LEU A 9 9.85 -14.96 -14.45
N TYR A 10 8.59 -15.40 -14.58
CA TYR A 10 7.70 -15.74 -13.47
C TYR A 10 8.12 -17.04 -12.79
N THR A 11 8.55 -18.06 -13.55
CA THR A 11 9.11 -19.29 -12.97
C THR A 11 10.38 -19.04 -12.16
N LYS A 12 11.28 -18.16 -12.63
CA LYS A 12 12.52 -17.84 -11.90
C LYS A 12 12.25 -17.14 -10.57
N GLN A 13 11.27 -16.24 -10.55
CA GLN A 13 10.88 -15.50 -9.35
C GLN A 13 10.06 -16.35 -8.38
N ALA A 14 9.21 -17.26 -8.87
CA ALA A 14 8.52 -18.25 -8.05
C ALA A 14 9.50 -19.24 -7.40
N THR A 15 10.53 -19.71 -8.12
CA THR A 15 11.61 -20.53 -7.52
C THR A 15 12.41 -19.75 -6.48
N ALA A 16 12.65 -18.45 -6.68
CA ALA A 16 13.32 -17.64 -5.69
C ALA A 16 12.49 -17.49 -4.40
N CYS A 17 11.18 -17.25 -4.53
CA CYS A 17 10.25 -17.19 -3.40
C CYS A 17 10.16 -18.51 -2.64
N PHE A 18 10.15 -19.64 -3.36
CA PHE A 18 10.18 -20.97 -2.78
C PHE A 18 11.50 -21.22 -2.04
N PHE A 19 12.63 -20.77 -2.58
CA PHE A 19 13.94 -20.89 -1.94
C PHE A 19 14.07 -20.07 -0.65
N THR A 20 13.56 -18.84 -0.61
CA THR A 20 13.52 -18.02 0.62
C THR A 20 12.64 -18.66 1.69
N TRP A 21 11.51 -19.27 1.27
CA TRP A 21 10.60 -19.98 2.16
C TRP A 21 11.22 -21.27 2.74
N THR A 22 12.03 -21.99 1.96
CA THR A 22 12.67 -23.25 2.41
C THR A 22 13.88 -23.08 3.33
N CYS A 23 14.47 -21.88 3.46
CA CYS A 23 15.70 -21.69 4.23
C CYS A 23 15.49 -21.51 5.74
N ARG A 24 14.23 -21.45 6.23
CA ARG A 24 13.93 -21.38 7.67
C ARG A 24 12.59 -22.05 8.00
N SER A 25 12.68 -23.29 8.49
CA SER A 25 11.56 -24.10 9.00
C SER A 25 11.40 -24.00 10.52
N ASP A 26 11.88 -22.93 11.16
CA ASP A 26 11.69 -22.69 12.59
C ASP A 26 10.85 -21.42 12.77
N LEU A 27 9.54 -21.63 12.97
CA LEU A 27 8.52 -20.61 13.12
C LEU A 27 8.57 -20.01 14.54
N THR A 28 9.19 -18.84 14.68
CA THR A 28 8.91 -17.92 15.78
C THR A 28 8.82 -16.50 15.22
N ALA A 29 7.59 -16.08 14.88
CA ALA A 29 7.19 -14.82 14.23
C ALA A 29 7.53 -14.67 12.72
N PRO A 30 6.64 -14.06 11.90
CA PRO A 30 6.95 -13.76 10.52
C PRO A 30 7.90 -12.57 10.42
N ASP A 31 9.18 -12.84 10.09
CA ASP A 31 10.17 -11.82 9.78
C ASP A 31 9.67 -10.97 8.57
N ALA A 32 9.80 -9.63 8.64
CA ALA A 32 9.33 -8.70 7.60
C ALA A 32 9.72 -9.06 6.15
N PRO A 33 10.91 -9.62 5.85
CA PRO A 33 11.25 -10.10 4.51
C PRO A 33 10.35 -11.24 4.01
N ILE A 34 9.90 -12.16 4.88
CA ILE A 34 9.04 -13.28 4.49
C ILE A 34 7.70 -12.74 3.98
N ILE A 35 7.12 -11.79 4.73
CA ILE A 35 5.88 -11.13 4.33
C ILE A 35 6.11 -10.37 3.03
N PHE A 36 7.20 -9.60 2.92
CA PHE A 36 7.52 -8.83 1.71
C PHE A 36 7.58 -9.70 0.43
N TYR A 37 8.36 -10.78 0.45
CA TYR A 37 8.51 -11.65 -0.72
C TYR A 37 7.28 -12.51 -0.96
N GLY A 38 6.62 -12.98 0.10
CA GLY A 38 5.38 -13.75 0.01
C GLY A 38 4.26 -12.95 -0.63
N THR A 39 4.05 -11.71 -0.19
CA THR A 39 3.03 -10.84 -0.77
C THR A 39 3.39 -10.38 -2.17
N THR A 40 4.67 -10.16 -2.49
CA THR A 40 5.13 -9.90 -3.87
C THR A 40 4.80 -11.08 -4.79
N CYS A 41 5.04 -12.32 -4.34
CA CYS A 41 4.71 -13.52 -5.10
C CYS A 41 3.19 -13.58 -5.36
N PHE A 42 2.40 -13.33 -4.33
CA PHE A 42 0.94 -13.31 -4.45
C PHE A 42 0.44 -12.19 -5.38
N THR A 43 1.01 -10.98 -5.31
CA THR A 43 0.74 -9.87 -6.25
C THR A 43 1.05 -10.28 -7.69
N MET A 44 2.16 -10.98 -7.92
CA MET A 44 2.54 -11.46 -9.25
C MET A 44 1.53 -12.49 -9.79
N LEU A 45 1.05 -13.41 -8.95
CA LEU A 45 -0.02 -14.34 -9.31
C LEU A 45 -1.33 -13.60 -9.64
N MET A 46 -1.68 -12.55 -8.89
CA MET A 46 -2.86 -11.74 -9.19
C MET A 46 -2.71 -10.99 -10.51
N PHE A 47 -1.56 -10.38 -10.79
CA PHE A 47 -1.30 -9.76 -12.10
C PHE A 47 -1.35 -10.76 -13.25
N PHE A 48 -0.89 -12.00 -13.05
CA PHE A 48 -1.04 -13.05 -14.05
C PHE A 48 -2.51 -13.34 -14.35
N ARG A 49 -3.36 -13.46 -13.32
CA ARG A 49 -4.81 -13.61 -13.50
C ARG A 49 -5.42 -12.42 -14.21
N VAL A 50 -5.04 -11.20 -13.84
CA VAL A 50 -5.48 -9.98 -14.55
C VAL A 50 -5.07 -10.03 -16.01
N ALA A 51 -3.82 -10.40 -16.32
CA ALA A 51 -3.35 -10.50 -17.69
C ALA A 51 -4.15 -11.50 -18.54
N THR A 52 -4.60 -12.62 -17.94
CA THR A 52 -5.46 -13.58 -18.64
C THR A 52 -6.90 -13.08 -18.88
N ALA A 53 -7.45 -12.29 -17.96
CA ALA A 53 -8.80 -11.70 -18.08
C ALA A 53 -8.82 -10.33 -18.80
N TRP A 54 -7.65 -9.73 -19.00
CA TRP A 54 -7.50 -8.37 -19.55
C TRP A 54 -8.12 -8.20 -20.95
N PRO A 55 -7.96 -9.14 -21.91
CA PRO A 55 -8.55 -8.99 -23.24
C PRO A 55 -10.08 -8.86 -23.20
N ASP A 56 -10.75 -9.69 -22.40
CA ASP A 56 -12.20 -9.68 -22.25
C ASP A 56 -12.67 -8.38 -21.57
N LEU A 57 -11.93 -7.94 -20.54
CA LEU A 57 -12.21 -6.68 -19.85
C LEU A 57 -12.08 -5.48 -20.80
N VAL A 58 -11.00 -5.40 -21.57
CA VAL A 58 -10.76 -4.32 -22.54
C VAL A 58 -11.82 -4.32 -23.64
N GLN A 59 -12.27 -5.50 -24.10
CA GLN A 59 -13.34 -5.56 -25.09
C GLN A 59 -14.66 -5.02 -24.52
N HIS A 60 -14.98 -5.32 -23.25
CA HIS A 60 -16.15 -4.78 -22.58
C HIS A 60 -16.06 -3.27 -22.37
N VAL A 61 -14.88 -2.78 -21.98
CA VAL A 61 -14.56 -1.35 -21.88
C VAL A 61 -14.76 -0.66 -23.22
N ALA A 62 -14.18 -1.18 -24.30
CA ALA A 62 -14.25 -0.59 -25.64
C ALA A 62 -15.70 -0.45 -26.13
N LYS A 63 -16.53 -1.49 -25.96
CA LYS A 63 -17.97 -1.42 -26.28
C LYS A 63 -18.69 -0.32 -25.49
N THR A 64 -18.33 -0.16 -24.21
CA THR A 64 -18.91 0.85 -23.33
C THR A 64 -18.46 2.27 -23.71
N GLU A 65 -17.24 2.41 -24.22
CA GLU A 65 -16.68 3.68 -24.71
C GLU A 65 -17.22 4.07 -26.08
N GLU A 66 -17.46 3.13 -26.99
CA GLU A 66 -18.09 3.39 -28.29
C GLU A 66 -19.52 3.95 -28.13
N LEU A 67 -20.28 3.42 -27.17
CA LEU A 67 -21.64 3.90 -26.88
C LEU A 67 -21.65 5.31 -26.26
N TYR A 68 -20.64 5.63 -25.45
CA TYR A 68 -20.54 6.89 -24.71
C TYR A 68 -19.09 7.38 -24.66
N PRO A 69 -18.63 8.07 -25.72
CA PRO A 69 -17.27 8.56 -25.77
C PRO A 69 -17.05 9.61 -24.68
N ASN A 70 -16.04 9.38 -23.84
CA ASN A 70 -15.59 10.33 -22.83
C ASN A 70 -14.16 10.75 -23.18
N TYR A 71 -14.02 11.78 -24.00
CA TYR A 71 -12.72 12.35 -24.38
C TYR A 71 -12.18 13.24 -23.26
N ASP A 72 -11.81 12.63 -22.13
CA ASP A 72 -11.22 13.34 -21.01
C ASP A 72 -9.68 13.36 -21.10
N ASN A 73 -9.14 14.28 -21.89
CA ASN A 73 -7.68 14.48 -21.99
C ASN A 73 -7.05 14.83 -20.63
N LYS A 74 -7.83 15.34 -19.68
CA LYS A 74 -7.37 15.62 -18.31
C LYS A 74 -7.10 14.32 -17.55
N LEU A 75 -7.88 13.26 -17.76
CA LEU A 75 -7.70 11.96 -17.13
C LEU A 75 -6.32 11.38 -17.45
N THR A 76 -5.96 11.31 -18.73
CA THR A 76 -4.67 10.80 -19.18
C THR A 76 -3.52 11.61 -18.57
N ARG A 77 -3.64 12.95 -18.59
CA ARG A 77 -2.64 13.83 -18.00
C ARG A 77 -2.52 13.63 -16.48
N THR A 78 -3.63 13.47 -15.78
CA THR A 78 -3.64 13.23 -14.33
C THR A 78 -2.99 11.88 -14.00
N CYS A 79 -3.33 10.77 -14.68
CA CYS A 79 -2.67 9.49 -14.44
C CYS A 79 -1.17 9.56 -14.80
N GLN A 80 -0.77 10.23 -15.90
CA GLN A 80 0.64 10.42 -16.26
C GLN A 80 1.42 11.20 -15.18
N ILE A 81 0.88 12.32 -14.68
CA ILE A 81 1.52 13.11 -13.62
C ILE A 81 1.62 12.29 -12.34
N THR A 82 0.54 11.62 -11.92
CA THR A 82 0.55 10.79 -10.71
C THR A 82 1.56 9.64 -10.83
N CYS A 83 1.61 8.94 -11.97
CA CYS A 83 2.63 7.91 -12.24
C CYS A 83 4.05 8.49 -12.17
N ALA A 84 4.30 9.62 -12.82
CA ALA A 84 5.62 10.25 -12.78
C ALA A 84 6.05 10.62 -11.37
N VAL A 85 5.17 11.25 -10.58
CA VAL A 85 5.46 11.66 -9.20
C VAL A 85 5.74 10.43 -8.32
N VAL A 86 4.87 9.42 -8.34
CA VAL A 86 5.03 8.23 -7.49
C VAL A 86 6.27 7.44 -7.86
N LEU A 87 6.58 7.27 -9.17
CA LEU A 87 7.77 6.56 -9.63
C LEU A 87 9.06 7.32 -9.30
N LEU A 88 9.08 8.65 -9.43
CA LEU A 88 10.23 9.47 -9.05
C LEU A 88 10.51 9.39 -7.54
N LEU A 89 9.46 9.44 -6.72
CA LEU A 89 9.60 9.27 -5.28
C LEU A 89 10.01 7.84 -4.91
N ALA A 90 9.47 6.80 -5.58
CA ALA A 90 9.88 5.41 -5.39
C ALA A 90 11.36 5.20 -5.73
N LEU A 91 11.83 5.80 -6.84
CA LEU A 91 13.23 5.75 -7.23
C LEU A 91 14.12 6.45 -6.20
N SER A 92 13.67 7.60 -5.71
CA SER A 92 14.40 8.36 -4.69
C SER A 92 14.53 7.57 -3.39
N GLU A 93 13.43 6.96 -2.94
CA GLU A 93 13.40 6.07 -1.77
C GLU A 93 14.35 4.88 -1.95
N HIS A 94 14.31 4.22 -3.12
CA HIS A 94 15.19 3.10 -3.41
C HIS A 94 16.67 3.49 -3.41
N ILE A 95 17.03 4.63 -4.02
CA ILE A 95 18.41 5.14 -4.02
C ILE A 95 18.86 5.45 -2.59
N LEU A 96 18.03 6.13 -1.79
CA LEU A 96 18.36 6.45 -0.40
C LEU A 96 18.53 5.18 0.44
N SER A 97 17.70 4.15 0.20
CA SER A 97 17.80 2.85 0.84
C SER A 97 19.15 2.17 0.55
N LEU A 98 19.56 2.16 -0.72
CA LEU A 98 20.86 1.62 -1.12
C LEU A 98 22.01 2.42 -0.50
N LEU A 99 21.96 3.75 -0.51
CA LEU A 99 23.00 4.59 0.09
C LEU A 99 23.14 4.35 1.59
N SER A 100 22.01 4.27 2.31
CA SER A 100 21.99 3.94 3.74
C SER A 100 22.60 2.56 4.01
N ALA A 101 22.26 1.56 3.20
CA ALA A 101 22.80 0.21 3.31
C ALA A 101 24.31 0.14 3.01
N PHE A 102 24.80 0.87 2.01
CA PHE A 102 26.23 0.95 1.72
C PHE A 102 27.00 1.64 2.86
N ALA A 103 26.45 2.72 3.41
CA ALA A 103 27.06 3.41 4.56
C ALA A 103 27.14 2.48 5.79
N GLY A 104 26.07 1.75 6.10
CA GLY A 104 26.06 0.76 7.18
C GLY A 104 27.04 -0.39 6.94
N ALA A 105 27.12 -0.90 5.72
CA ALA A 105 28.04 -1.99 5.36
C ALA A 105 29.52 -1.62 5.52
N ILE A 106 29.92 -0.41 5.15
CA ILE A 106 31.30 0.08 5.32
C ILE A 106 31.69 0.13 6.80
N MET A 107 30.75 0.49 7.68
CA MET A 107 31.00 0.53 9.13
C MET A 107 31.02 -0.86 9.77
N CYS A 108 30.08 -1.74 9.42
CA CYS A 108 29.96 -3.05 10.06
C CYS A 108 30.95 -4.10 9.50
N PHE A 109 31.40 -3.97 8.25
CA PHE A 109 32.26 -4.95 7.59
C PHE A 109 33.52 -4.32 6.95
N PRO A 110 34.39 -3.63 7.71
CA PRO A 110 35.54 -2.92 7.17
C PRO A 110 36.60 -3.83 6.52
N ASN A 111 36.62 -5.12 6.89
CA ASN A 111 37.62 -6.09 6.43
C ASN A 111 37.15 -6.94 5.23
N LYS A 112 35.95 -6.69 4.69
CA LYS A 112 35.39 -7.42 3.55
C LYS A 112 35.43 -6.57 2.28
N SER A 113 35.28 -7.22 1.12
CA SER A 113 35.04 -6.47 -0.12
C SER A 113 33.75 -5.64 0.01
N VAL A 114 33.72 -4.45 -0.62
CA VAL A 114 32.60 -3.51 -0.52
C VAL A 114 31.26 -4.17 -0.82
N TYR A 115 31.21 -5.00 -1.87
CA TYR A 115 29.98 -5.68 -2.28
C TYR A 115 29.59 -6.84 -1.37
N GLU A 116 30.55 -7.62 -0.85
CA GLU A 116 30.25 -8.68 0.12
C GLU A 116 29.71 -8.10 1.43
N GLY A 117 30.31 -7.01 1.92
CA GLY A 117 29.84 -6.30 3.10
C GLY A 117 28.42 -5.78 2.91
N PHE A 118 28.14 -5.16 1.77
CA PHE A 118 26.79 -4.70 1.40
C PHE A 118 25.78 -5.84 1.37
N ALA A 119 26.08 -6.94 0.65
CA ALA A 119 25.15 -8.05 0.50
C ALA A 119 24.81 -8.70 1.85
N ARG A 120 25.79 -8.87 2.74
CA ARG A 120 25.56 -9.43 4.08
C ARG A 120 24.81 -8.48 5.01
N HIS A 121 25.05 -7.18 4.90
CA HIS A 121 24.36 -6.17 5.72
C HIS A 121 22.90 -5.98 5.30
N PHE A 122 22.65 -5.91 3.99
CA PHE A 122 21.32 -5.60 3.45
C PHE A 122 20.43 -6.84 3.28
N TYR A 123 21.03 -8.03 3.09
CA TYR A 123 20.32 -9.31 2.93
C TYR A 123 20.72 -10.35 3.99
N PRO A 124 20.65 -10.03 5.30
CA PRO A 124 21.09 -10.94 6.36
C PRO A 124 20.29 -12.27 6.35
N TRP A 125 19.01 -12.23 5.97
CA TRP A 125 18.17 -13.43 5.90
C TRP A 125 18.63 -14.46 4.85
N VAL A 126 19.38 -14.04 3.82
CA VAL A 126 19.96 -14.94 2.82
C VAL A 126 21.35 -15.40 3.24
N PHE A 127 22.24 -14.47 3.57
CA PHE A 127 23.67 -14.76 3.78
C PHE A 127 24.05 -15.23 5.18
N ASN A 128 23.10 -15.24 6.13
CA ASN A 128 23.26 -15.96 7.40
C ASN A 128 23.06 -17.47 7.20
N CYS A 129 22.28 -17.88 6.19
CA CYS A 129 21.96 -19.27 5.92
C CYS A 129 22.84 -19.86 4.80
N LEU A 130 23.11 -19.06 3.75
CA LEU A 130 23.87 -19.48 2.58
C LEU A 130 25.25 -18.82 2.54
N PRO A 131 26.29 -19.55 2.11
CA PRO A 131 27.61 -18.97 1.90
C PRO A 131 27.54 -17.90 0.80
N TYR A 132 28.23 -16.78 1.03
CA TYR A 132 28.28 -15.69 0.06
C TYR A 132 28.94 -16.16 -1.24
N SER A 133 28.27 -15.86 -2.36
CA SER A 133 28.87 -15.88 -3.69
C SER A 133 28.44 -14.61 -4.45
N PRO A 134 29.30 -14.01 -5.30
CA PRO A 134 28.95 -12.81 -6.05
C PRO A 134 27.69 -12.97 -6.90
N LEU A 135 27.50 -14.15 -7.50
CA LEU A 135 26.32 -14.46 -8.30
C LEU A 135 25.04 -14.46 -7.45
N LEU A 136 25.07 -15.08 -6.26
CA LEU A 136 23.93 -15.09 -5.35
C LEU A 136 23.61 -13.68 -4.83
N GLY A 137 24.63 -12.86 -4.58
CA GLY A 137 24.47 -11.43 -4.27
C GLY A 137 23.72 -10.68 -5.35
N MET A 138 24.17 -10.81 -6.61
CA MET A 138 23.53 -10.16 -7.76
C MET A 138 22.09 -10.61 -7.97
N ILE A 139 21.82 -11.92 -7.86
CA ILE A 139 20.46 -12.47 -8.00
C ILE A 139 19.54 -11.93 -6.89
N THR A 140 20.01 -11.92 -5.64
CA THR A 140 19.24 -11.42 -4.49
C THR A 140 18.90 -9.95 -4.66
N GLN A 141 19.87 -9.15 -5.10
CA GLN A 141 19.67 -7.72 -5.36
C GLN A 141 18.67 -7.46 -6.49
N PHE A 142 18.75 -8.22 -7.58
CA PHE A 142 17.79 -8.12 -8.67
C PHE A 142 16.36 -8.47 -8.21
N LEU A 143 16.19 -9.54 -7.43
CA LEU A 143 14.89 -9.95 -6.90
C LEU A 143 14.31 -8.91 -5.93
N HIS A 144 15.13 -8.32 -5.06
CA HIS A 144 14.70 -7.25 -4.18
C HIS A 144 14.20 -6.04 -4.98
N PHE A 145 14.99 -5.55 -5.95
CA PHE A 145 14.60 -4.46 -6.84
C PHE A 145 13.27 -4.74 -7.56
N GLN A 146 13.14 -5.95 -8.13
CA GLN A 146 11.91 -6.38 -8.80
C GLN A 146 10.71 -6.39 -7.84
N SER A 147 10.91 -6.84 -6.61
CA SER A 147 9.84 -6.90 -5.60
C SER A 147 9.37 -5.51 -5.19
N THR A 148 10.30 -4.58 -4.95
CA THR A 148 9.98 -3.17 -4.69
C THR A 148 9.25 -2.53 -5.86
N PHE A 149 9.66 -2.84 -7.10
CA PHE A 149 8.96 -2.36 -8.29
C PHE A 149 7.53 -2.90 -8.39
N ILE A 150 7.33 -4.20 -8.19
CA ILE A 150 6.01 -4.84 -8.22
C ILE A 150 5.06 -4.20 -7.20
N TRP A 151 5.55 -3.91 -5.99
CA TRP A 151 4.74 -3.26 -4.95
C TRP A 151 4.30 -1.86 -5.38
N ASN A 152 5.22 -1.01 -5.84
CA ASN A 152 4.89 0.33 -6.32
C ASN A 152 3.97 0.30 -7.55
N PHE A 153 4.18 -0.64 -8.45
CA PHE A 153 3.35 -0.82 -9.64
C PHE A 153 1.92 -1.27 -9.28
N SER A 154 1.76 -2.15 -8.29
CA SER A 154 0.45 -2.59 -7.79
C SER A 154 -0.40 -1.40 -7.33
N ASP A 155 0.20 -0.52 -6.52
CA ASP A 155 -0.46 0.68 -6.00
C ASP A 155 -0.84 1.65 -7.14
N LEU A 156 0.09 1.88 -8.07
CA LEU A 156 -0.14 2.73 -9.24
C LEU A 156 -1.24 2.19 -10.16
N PHE A 157 -1.28 0.88 -10.36
CA PHE A 157 -2.30 0.22 -11.16
C PHE A 157 -3.69 0.45 -10.55
N VAL A 158 -3.83 0.24 -9.24
CA VAL A 158 -5.10 0.53 -8.53
C VAL A 158 -5.48 2.00 -8.65
N ILE A 159 -4.53 2.92 -8.52
CA ILE A 159 -4.76 4.37 -8.68
C ILE A 159 -5.32 4.70 -10.08
N CYS A 160 -4.65 4.26 -11.15
CA CYS A 160 -5.08 4.62 -12.50
C CYS A 160 -6.41 3.94 -12.88
N MET A 161 -6.65 2.70 -12.46
CA MET A 161 -7.97 2.06 -12.63
C MET A 161 -9.07 2.83 -11.87
N SER A 162 -8.77 3.31 -10.66
CA SER A 162 -9.71 4.09 -9.86
C SER A 162 -10.03 5.45 -10.50
N TYR A 163 -9.03 6.14 -11.07
CA TYR A 163 -9.25 7.37 -11.82
C TYR A 163 -10.14 7.15 -13.05
N TYR A 164 -9.87 6.08 -13.80
CA TYR A 164 -10.67 5.71 -14.97
C TYR A 164 -12.14 5.51 -14.60
N LEU A 165 -12.41 4.66 -13.60
CA LEU A 165 -13.77 4.38 -13.13
C LEU A 165 -14.47 5.62 -12.58
N THR A 166 -13.75 6.43 -11.80
CA THR A 166 -14.28 7.69 -11.26
C THR A 166 -14.66 8.65 -12.38
N SER A 167 -13.83 8.79 -13.42
CA SER A 167 -14.14 9.66 -14.58
C SER A 167 -15.40 9.20 -15.33
N ARG A 168 -15.64 7.87 -15.44
CA ARG A 168 -16.86 7.34 -16.06
C ARG A 168 -18.11 7.66 -15.24
N LEU A 169 -18.04 7.56 -13.91
CA LEU A 169 -19.14 7.96 -13.02
C LEU A 169 -19.35 9.48 -13.05
N ASP A 170 -18.27 10.27 -13.06
CA ASP A 170 -18.33 11.72 -13.11
C ASP A 170 -18.93 12.26 -14.40
N HIS A 171 -18.80 11.53 -15.52
CA HIS A 171 -19.49 11.88 -16.75
C HIS A 171 -21.01 11.90 -16.55
N VAL A 172 -21.57 10.91 -15.85
CA VAL A 172 -23.00 10.87 -15.49
C VAL A 172 -23.34 11.96 -14.48
N ASN A 173 -22.49 12.16 -13.47
CA ASN A 173 -22.69 13.18 -12.44
C ASN A 173 -22.74 14.60 -13.03
N LYS A 174 -21.91 14.90 -14.03
CA LYS A 174 -21.94 16.20 -14.73
C LYS A 174 -23.25 16.43 -15.48
N LYS A 175 -23.80 15.40 -16.13
CA LYS A 175 -25.12 15.47 -16.78
C LYS A 175 -26.23 15.70 -15.76
N LEU A 176 -26.20 15.01 -14.64
CA LEU A 176 -27.16 15.18 -13.54
C LEU A 176 -27.06 16.55 -12.88
N ALA A 177 -25.85 17.05 -12.62
CA ALA A 177 -25.66 18.38 -12.05
C ALA A 177 -26.19 19.48 -12.98
N ALA A 178 -26.02 19.33 -14.30
CA ALA A 178 -26.60 20.24 -15.27
C ALA A 178 -28.13 20.16 -15.37
N ALA A 179 -28.74 19.09 -14.86
CA ALA A 179 -30.17 18.84 -14.83
C ALA A 179 -30.85 19.29 -13.52
N GLN A 180 -30.08 19.54 -12.46
CA GLN A 180 -30.60 19.92 -11.14
C GLN A 180 -31.47 21.18 -11.22
N GLY A 181 -32.67 21.12 -10.62
CA GLY A 181 -33.64 22.21 -10.61
C GLY A 181 -34.36 22.48 -11.95
N LYS A 182 -34.09 21.70 -13.00
CA LYS A 182 -34.75 21.86 -14.32
C LYS A 182 -35.96 20.94 -14.47
N TYR A 183 -36.92 21.39 -15.27
CA TYR A 183 -38.11 20.63 -15.62
C TYR A 183 -37.82 19.75 -16.84
N LEU A 184 -37.30 18.55 -16.59
CA LEU A 184 -36.89 17.61 -17.63
C LEU A 184 -37.88 16.45 -17.78
N PRO A 185 -38.08 15.94 -19.02
CA PRO A 185 -39.02 14.85 -19.28
C PRO A 185 -38.54 13.51 -18.74
N GLU A 186 -39.46 12.57 -18.52
CA GLU A 186 -39.16 11.19 -18.06
C GLU A 186 -38.08 10.47 -18.88
N ILE A 187 -38.08 10.70 -20.20
CA ILE A 187 -37.11 10.11 -21.14
C ILE A 187 -35.67 10.48 -20.76
N PHE A 188 -35.44 11.69 -20.25
CA PHE A 188 -34.11 12.12 -19.80
C PHE A 188 -33.65 11.31 -18.58
N TRP A 189 -34.53 11.13 -17.58
CA TRP A 189 -34.23 10.38 -16.37
C TRP A 189 -33.99 8.90 -16.66
N LYS A 190 -34.80 8.31 -17.53
CA LYS A 190 -34.59 6.94 -18.03
C LYS A 190 -33.23 6.78 -18.69
N SER A 191 -32.90 7.63 -19.65
CA SER A 191 -31.62 7.59 -20.38
C SER A 191 -30.43 7.76 -19.42
N THR A 192 -30.53 8.68 -18.46
CA THR A 192 -29.46 8.95 -17.50
C THR A 192 -29.27 7.79 -16.51
N ARG A 193 -30.36 7.15 -16.07
CA ARG A 193 -30.30 5.94 -15.24
C ARG A 193 -29.65 4.79 -16.00
N GLU A 194 -29.98 4.59 -17.28
CA GLU A 194 -29.35 3.55 -18.11
C GLU A 194 -27.84 3.80 -18.28
N GLU A 195 -27.41 5.07 -18.43
CA GLU A 195 -25.99 5.43 -18.45
C GLU A 195 -25.30 5.12 -17.12
N TYR A 196 -25.93 5.48 -16.00
CA TYR A 196 -25.44 5.12 -14.66
C TYR A 196 -25.34 3.60 -14.47
N CYS A 197 -26.34 2.84 -14.92
CA CYS A 197 -26.35 1.38 -14.84
C CYS A 197 -25.15 0.77 -15.58
N ARG A 198 -24.82 1.27 -16.78
CA ARG A 198 -23.63 0.83 -17.52
C ARG A 198 -22.33 1.20 -16.80
N ALA A 199 -22.24 2.42 -16.26
CA ALA A 199 -21.06 2.85 -15.52
C ALA A 199 -20.81 2.01 -14.26
N THR A 200 -21.87 1.70 -13.51
CA THR A 200 -21.79 0.86 -12.30
C THR A 200 -21.51 -0.62 -12.63
N GLN A 201 -22.06 -1.14 -13.73
CA GLN A 201 -21.69 -2.47 -14.25
C GLN A 201 -20.21 -2.56 -14.64
N LEU A 202 -19.68 -1.51 -15.28
CA LEU A 202 -18.26 -1.42 -15.62
C LEU A 202 -17.37 -1.44 -14.37
N VAL A 203 -17.74 -0.69 -13.32
CA VAL A 203 -17.04 -0.73 -12.02
C VAL A 203 -16.99 -2.16 -11.47
N ARG A 204 -18.12 -2.87 -11.48
CA ARG A 204 -18.18 -4.26 -10.99
C ARG A 204 -17.32 -5.20 -11.80
N LYS A 205 -17.32 -5.06 -13.13
CA LYS A 205 -16.50 -5.91 -14.01
C LYS A 205 -15.02 -5.66 -13.84
N VAL A 206 -14.61 -4.41 -13.65
CA VAL A 206 -13.23 -4.09 -13.30
C VAL A 206 -12.90 -4.67 -11.92
N ASP A 207 -13.75 -4.45 -10.91
CA ASP A 207 -13.53 -4.95 -9.55
C ASP A 207 -13.36 -6.48 -9.50
N GLU A 208 -14.19 -7.22 -10.22
CA GLU A 208 -14.13 -8.69 -10.33
C GLU A 208 -12.74 -9.17 -10.81
N VAL A 209 -12.10 -8.41 -11.69
CA VAL A 209 -10.76 -8.72 -12.23
C VAL A 209 -9.65 -8.25 -11.29
N ILE A 210 -9.75 -7.03 -10.73
CA ILE A 210 -8.64 -6.39 -10.00
C ILE A 210 -8.72 -6.51 -8.47
N SER A 211 -9.81 -7.04 -7.91
CA SER A 211 -10.06 -7.10 -6.46
C SER A 211 -8.96 -7.82 -5.68
N GLY A 212 -8.29 -8.80 -6.29
CA GLY A 212 -7.11 -9.45 -5.72
C GLY A 212 -5.93 -8.49 -5.58
N ILE A 213 -5.66 -7.65 -6.58
CA ILE A 213 -4.60 -6.64 -6.53
C ILE A 213 -4.94 -5.56 -5.49
N VAL A 214 -6.20 -5.12 -5.44
CA VAL A 214 -6.68 -4.16 -4.42
C VAL A 214 -6.45 -4.74 -3.02
N PHE A 215 -6.80 -6.00 -2.77
CA PHE A 215 -6.59 -6.64 -1.48
C PHE A 215 -5.11 -6.60 -1.07
N VAL A 216 -4.20 -7.03 -1.95
CA VAL A 216 -2.77 -7.11 -1.61
C VAL A 216 -2.13 -5.75 -1.45
N SER A 217 -2.52 -4.78 -2.29
CA SER A 217 -2.06 -3.39 -2.17
C SER A 217 -2.38 -2.83 -0.77
N PHE A 218 -3.64 -2.96 -0.32
CA PHE A 218 -4.04 -2.48 1.00
C PHE A 218 -3.40 -3.28 2.15
N ALA A 219 -3.33 -4.61 2.03
CA ALA A 219 -2.72 -5.46 3.06
C ALA A 219 -1.22 -5.17 3.23
N ASN A 220 -0.48 -5.02 2.14
CA ASN A 220 0.94 -4.66 2.17
C ASN A 220 1.14 -3.28 2.77
N ASN A 221 0.41 -2.28 2.28
CA ASN A 221 0.53 -0.93 2.77
C ASN A 221 0.23 -0.84 4.27
N LEU A 222 -0.81 -1.53 4.75
CA LEU A 222 -1.13 -1.60 6.17
C LEU A 222 0.01 -2.25 6.98
N PHE A 223 0.48 -3.42 6.55
CA PHE A 223 1.54 -4.15 7.26
C PHE A 223 2.82 -3.32 7.39
N PHE A 224 3.30 -2.73 6.28
CA PHE A 224 4.55 -1.97 6.31
C PHE A 224 4.40 -0.62 7.02
N ILE A 225 3.23 0.02 6.99
CA ILE A 225 2.98 1.22 7.81
C ILE A 225 3.08 0.88 9.28
N CYS A 226 2.39 -0.17 9.74
CA CYS A 226 2.44 -0.61 11.14
C CYS A 226 3.87 -1.00 11.54
N LEU A 227 4.58 -1.78 10.71
CA LEU A 227 5.95 -2.17 11.00
C LEU A 227 6.89 -0.96 11.10
N GLN A 228 6.77 -0.01 10.18
CA GLN A 228 7.66 1.15 10.16
C GLN A 228 7.33 2.12 11.30
N LEU A 229 6.05 2.28 11.67
CA LEU A 229 5.65 3.05 12.85
C LEU A 229 6.15 2.40 14.14
N PHE A 230 5.99 1.08 14.29
CA PHE A 230 6.50 0.32 15.42
C PHE A 230 8.01 0.52 15.61
N ASN A 231 8.79 0.32 14.54
CA ASN A 231 10.24 0.55 14.58
C ASN A 231 10.60 2.03 14.87
N THR A 232 9.78 2.99 14.43
CA THR A 232 9.98 4.41 14.75
C THR A 232 9.79 4.69 16.25
N LEU A 233 8.83 4.03 16.88
CA LEU A 233 8.44 4.25 18.27
C LEU A 233 9.32 3.47 19.25
N GLU A 234 9.74 2.25 18.91
CA GLU A 234 10.59 1.40 19.76
C GLU A 234 12.04 1.91 19.81
N ASP A 235 12.67 2.11 18.65
CA ASP A 235 14.09 2.51 18.58
C ASP A 235 14.28 4.04 18.76
N GLY A 236 13.17 4.79 18.70
CA GLY A 236 13.16 6.24 18.59
C GLY A 236 13.81 6.73 17.29
N ILE A 237 13.77 8.04 17.03
CA ILE A 237 14.55 8.67 15.93
C ILE A 237 16.04 8.73 16.32
N LYS A 238 16.62 7.60 16.74
CA LYS A 238 18.05 7.45 16.94
C LYS A 238 18.50 6.50 15.86
N GLY A 239 19.14 7.05 14.81
CA GLY A 239 19.71 6.26 13.74
C GLY A 239 20.65 5.21 14.34
N ASN A 240 20.16 3.98 14.45
CA ASN A 240 20.89 2.90 15.08
C ASN A 240 21.92 2.42 14.07
N GLY A 241 23.17 2.87 14.24
CA GLY A 241 24.32 2.21 13.65
C GLY A 241 24.52 0.89 14.36
N ASP A 242 23.71 -0.12 14.04
CA ASP A 242 23.73 -1.46 14.62
C ASP A 242 24.95 -2.27 14.15
N CYS A 243 26.14 -1.76 14.47
CA CYS A 243 27.34 -2.56 14.53
C CYS A 243 27.71 -2.68 16.01
N ASN A 244 27.30 -3.78 16.63
CA ASN A 244 27.70 -4.11 18.00
C ASN A 244 29.25 -4.20 18.06
N SER A 245 29.87 -3.40 18.92
CA SER A 245 31.29 -3.41 19.34
C SER A 245 32.31 -2.45 18.68
N ARG A 246 32.83 -1.54 19.53
CA ARG A 246 34.16 -0.89 19.55
C ARG A 246 34.68 -0.26 18.25
N SER A 247 34.06 0.81 17.77
CA SER A 247 34.78 2.04 17.40
C SER A 247 33.78 3.14 17.09
N LYS A 248 33.38 3.91 18.11
CA LYS A 248 32.58 5.12 17.91
C LYS A 248 33.51 6.19 17.33
N LYS A 249 33.80 6.13 16.03
CA LYS A 249 34.31 7.30 15.30
C LYS A 249 33.11 8.20 15.04
N THR A 250 32.90 9.12 15.96
CA THR A 250 31.87 10.17 15.87
C THR A 250 32.22 11.11 14.71
N THR A 251 31.66 10.84 13.53
CA THR A 251 31.44 11.89 12.53
C THR A 251 30.16 12.64 12.91
N PRO A 252 30.17 13.98 12.98
CA PRO A 252 29.05 14.77 13.50
C PRO A 252 27.77 14.72 12.65
N LEU A 253 27.80 14.06 11.48
CA LEU A 253 26.65 13.84 10.60
C LEU A 253 26.10 12.39 10.59
N SER A 254 26.81 11.41 11.15
CA SER A 254 26.56 9.98 10.84
C SER A 254 25.34 9.32 11.52
N GLY A 255 24.55 10.07 12.30
CA GLY A 255 23.28 9.57 12.86
C GLY A 255 22.03 10.17 12.19
N TYR A 256 22.16 11.35 11.60
CA TYR A 256 21.03 12.08 11.00
C TYR A 256 20.66 11.53 9.63
N GLU A 257 21.62 10.98 8.88
CA GLU A 257 21.38 10.43 7.53
C GLU A 257 20.44 9.22 7.57
N ALA A 258 20.70 8.26 8.47
CA ALA A 258 19.85 7.07 8.64
C ALA A 258 18.45 7.44 9.15
N ALA A 259 18.37 8.35 10.12
CA ALA A 259 17.10 8.84 10.66
C ALA A 259 16.28 9.61 9.60
N THR A 260 16.94 10.43 8.78
CA THR A 260 16.30 11.23 7.72
C THR A 260 15.80 10.32 6.59
N TYR A 261 16.59 9.32 6.18
CA TYR A 261 16.13 8.30 5.23
C TYR A 261 14.90 7.56 5.76
N PHE A 262 14.95 7.09 7.00
CA PHE A 262 13.87 6.31 7.59
C PHE A 262 12.57 7.12 7.71
N LEU A 263 12.66 8.37 8.14
CA LEU A 263 11.52 9.29 8.19
C LEU A 263 10.97 9.59 6.79
N PHE A 264 11.84 9.82 5.81
CA PHE A 264 11.43 10.02 4.43
C PHE A 264 10.69 8.80 3.87
N SER A 265 11.23 7.59 4.10
CA SER A 265 10.62 6.32 3.66
C SER A 265 9.24 6.13 4.31
N LEU A 266 9.11 6.41 5.62
CA LEU A 266 7.82 6.35 6.33
C LEU A 266 6.80 7.33 5.76
N VAL A 267 7.18 8.60 5.59
CA VAL A 267 6.28 9.64 5.03
C VAL A 267 5.87 9.30 3.61
N TYR A 268 6.80 8.80 2.79
CA TYR A 268 6.53 8.34 1.44
C TYR A 268 5.52 7.18 1.43
N LEU A 269 5.74 6.15 2.26
CA LEU A 269 4.87 5.00 2.36
C LEU A 269 3.46 5.39 2.80
N ILE A 270 3.34 6.22 3.84
CA ILE A 270 2.04 6.74 4.31
C ILE A 270 1.36 7.55 3.20
N SER A 271 2.09 8.48 2.58
CA SER A 271 1.54 9.35 1.53
C SER A 271 1.04 8.53 0.33
N ARG A 272 1.80 7.53 -0.11
CA ARG A 272 1.41 6.62 -1.20
C ARG A 272 0.17 5.82 -0.83
N SER A 273 0.14 5.25 0.37
CA SER A 273 -0.98 4.43 0.86
C SER A 273 -2.27 5.25 1.01
N VAL A 274 -2.16 6.48 1.52
CA VAL A 274 -3.27 7.43 1.61
C VAL A 274 -3.73 7.83 0.21
N ALA A 275 -2.83 8.07 -0.74
CA ALA A 275 -3.20 8.39 -2.12
C ALA A 275 -3.97 7.24 -2.79
N VAL A 276 -3.46 6.01 -2.73
CA VAL A 276 -4.16 4.81 -3.25
C VAL A 276 -5.55 4.72 -2.63
N SER A 277 -5.63 4.86 -1.31
CA SER A 277 -6.87 4.69 -0.58
C SER A 277 -7.90 5.78 -0.93
N LEU A 278 -7.47 7.04 -0.94
CA LEU A 278 -8.36 8.17 -1.21
C LEU A 278 -8.87 8.11 -2.65
N ILE A 279 -8.00 7.85 -3.62
CA ILE A 279 -8.37 7.78 -5.03
C ILE A 279 -9.30 6.57 -5.28
N ALA A 280 -9.00 5.40 -4.70
CA ALA A 280 -9.89 4.25 -4.81
C ALA A 280 -11.27 4.51 -4.17
N SER A 281 -11.33 5.24 -3.04
CA SER A 281 -12.59 5.62 -2.41
C SER A 281 -13.42 6.64 -3.22
N GLN A 282 -12.81 7.35 -4.18
CA GLN A 282 -13.54 8.26 -5.06
C GLN A 282 -14.53 7.52 -5.95
N VAL A 283 -14.26 6.27 -6.32
CA VAL A 283 -15.20 5.44 -7.09
C VAL A 283 -16.53 5.32 -6.33
N ASN A 284 -16.47 5.02 -5.03
CA ASN A 284 -17.66 4.95 -4.19
C ASN A 284 -18.29 6.33 -3.93
N THR A 285 -17.48 7.38 -3.78
CA THR A 285 -18.04 8.72 -3.58
C THR A 285 -18.79 9.19 -4.83
N ALA A 286 -18.19 9.01 -6.01
CA ALA A 286 -18.76 9.40 -7.29
C ALA A 286 -20.03 8.61 -7.64
N SER A 287 -20.14 7.34 -7.21
CA SER A 287 -21.37 6.55 -7.43
C SER A 287 -22.56 7.03 -6.61
N MET A 288 -22.32 7.74 -5.50
CA MET A 288 -23.36 8.24 -4.58
C MET A 288 -23.82 9.67 -4.89
N VAL A 289 -23.08 10.42 -5.72
CA VAL A 289 -23.42 11.80 -6.14
C VAL A 289 -24.81 11.94 -6.76
N PRO A 290 -25.34 10.97 -7.53
CA PRO A 290 -26.69 11.08 -8.09
C PRO A 290 -27.80 11.23 -7.04
N ALA A 291 -27.69 10.59 -5.88
CA ALA A 291 -28.76 10.57 -4.86
C ALA A 291 -29.23 11.97 -4.42
N PRO A 292 -28.36 12.87 -3.92
CA PRO A 292 -28.79 14.22 -3.53
C PRO A 292 -29.43 15.01 -4.68
N ILE A 293 -28.93 14.87 -5.91
CA ILE A 293 -29.50 15.55 -7.08
C ILE A 293 -30.90 15.05 -7.40
N LEU A 294 -31.13 13.73 -7.26
CA LEU A 294 -32.43 13.11 -7.51
C LEU A 294 -33.46 13.47 -6.42
N TYR A 295 -33.03 13.68 -5.17
CA TYR A 295 -33.90 14.19 -4.10
C TYR A 295 -34.35 15.64 -4.35
N ASP A 296 -33.57 16.43 -5.08
CA ASP A 296 -33.88 17.82 -5.42
C ASP A 296 -34.79 17.98 -6.66
N VAL A 297 -35.29 16.88 -7.24
CA VAL A 297 -36.16 16.94 -8.43
C VAL A 297 -37.53 17.54 -8.05
N PRO A 298 -38.01 18.59 -8.74
CA PRO A 298 -39.30 19.20 -8.42
C PRO A 298 -40.47 18.23 -8.53
N SER A 299 -41.40 18.26 -7.57
CA SER A 299 -42.58 17.38 -7.53
C SER A 299 -43.37 17.29 -8.85
N PRO A 300 -43.56 18.36 -9.65
CA PRO A 300 -44.31 18.28 -10.91
C PRO A 300 -43.65 17.42 -11.99
N VAL A 301 -42.33 17.22 -11.93
CA VAL A 301 -41.56 16.41 -12.90
C VAL A 301 -40.99 15.13 -12.28
N TYR A 302 -41.29 14.88 -11.00
CA TYR A 302 -40.93 13.66 -10.33
C TYR A 302 -41.70 12.49 -10.93
N CYS A 303 -40.99 11.54 -11.52
CA CYS A 303 -41.55 10.39 -12.22
C CYS A 303 -40.99 9.07 -11.68
N VAL A 304 -41.58 7.96 -12.10
CA VAL A 304 -41.19 6.60 -11.67
C VAL A 304 -39.71 6.33 -11.97
N GLU A 305 -39.15 6.91 -13.03
CA GLU A 305 -37.76 6.73 -13.39
C GLU A 305 -36.79 7.38 -12.39
N VAL A 306 -37.16 8.52 -11.78
CA VAL A 306 -36.40 9.16 -10.70
C VAL A 306 -36.40 8.29 -9.45
N GLN A 307 -37.56 7.76 -9.07
CA GLN A 307 -37.67 6.84 -7.92
C GLN A 307 -36.80 5.59 -8.13
N ARG A 308 -36.93 4.92 -9.28
CA ARG A 308 -36.11 3.74 -9.61
C ARG A 308 -34.61 4.06 -9.60
N PHE A 309 -34.23 5.25 -10.02
CA PHE A 309 -32.83 5.68 -9.99
C PHE A 309 -32.36 5.88 -8.54
N LEU A 310 -33.15 6.53 -7.69
CA LEU A 310 -32.86 6.63 -6.25
C LEU A 310 -32.71 5.25 -5.58
N ASP A 311 -33.65 4.34 -5.86
CA ASP A 311 -33.61 2.98 -5.32
C ASP A 311 -32.34 2.25 -5.76
N GLN A 312 -31.91 2.43 -7.03
CA GLN A 312 -30.69 1.84 -7.54
C GLN A 312 -29.42 2.41 -6.89
N VAL A 313 -29.36 3.72 -6.67
CA VAL A 313 -28.18 4.39 -6.06
C VAL A 313 -28.06 4.03 -4.58
N ASN A 314 -29.18 3.98 -3.86
CA ASN A 314 -29.18 3.68 -2.43
C ASN A 314 -29.14 2.18 -2.12
N GLY A 315 -29.69 1.34 -2.99
CA GLY A 315 -29.80 -0.09 -2.77
C GLY A 315 -28.53 -0.89 -3.06
N ASP A 316 -27.54 -0.29 -3.74
CA ASP A 316 -26.39 -1.01 -4.24
C ASP A 316 -25.07 -0.30 -3.93
N LYS A 317 -24.13 -1.02 -3.30
CA LYS A 317 -22.84 -0.47 -2.92
C LYS A 317 -21.84 -0.61 -4.07
N VAL A 318 -21.69 0.45 -4.84
CA VAL A 318 -20.70 0.53 -5.92
C VAL A 318 -19.37 1.04 -5.35
N ALA A 319 -18.37 0.16 -5.31
CA ALA A 319 -17.02 0.47 -4.82
C ALA A 319 -16.03 -0.57 -5.35
N LEU A 320 -14.73 -0.25 -5.31
CA LEU A 320 -13.70 -1.28 -5.41
C LEU A 320 -13.64 -2.09 -4.10
N SER A 321 -13.30 -3.36 -4.20
CA SER A 321 -13.25 -4.29 -3.08
C SER A 321 -11.92 -5.04 -3.02
N GLY A 322 -11.50 -5.40 -1.80
CA GLY A 322 -10.42 -6.34 -1.59
C GLY A 322 -10.99 -7.74 -1.46
N LEU A 323 -11.03 -8.51 -2.56
CA LEU A 323 -11.60 -9.87 -2.61
C LEU A 323 -13.01 -9.98 -1.98
N GLN A 324 -13.84 -8.94 -2.07
CA GLN A 324 -15.14 -8.84 -1.39
C GLN A 324 -15.11 -8.89 0.15
N PHE A 325 -13.94 -8.96 0.80
CA PHE A 325 -13.83 -8.89 2.26
C PHE A 325 -14.12 -7.49 2.80
N PHE A 326 -13.71 -6.46 2.05
CA PHE A 326 -13.97 -5.07 2.37
C PHE A 326 -14.20 -4.28 1.09
N SER A 327 -14.98 -3.21 1.19
CA SER A 327 -15.12 -2.24 0.10
C SER A 327 -14.40 -0.95 0.46
N VAL A 328 -13.65 -0.40 -0.49
CA VAL A 328 -12.85 0.81 -0.30
C VAL A 328 -13.77 2.03 -0.29
N THR A 329 -14.03 2.56 0.91
CA THR A 329 -14.82 3.76 1.14
C THR A 329 -14.06 4.71 2.06
N ARG A 330 -14.40 6.01 2.05
CA ARG A 330 -13.79 6.99 2.97
C ARG A 330 -13.96 6.59 4.45
N GLY A 331 -15.06 5.91 4.77
CA GLY A 331 -15.30 5.35 6.10
C GLY A 331 -14.27 4.30 6.49
N LEU A 332 -14.00 3.32 5.60
CA LEU A 332 -12.97 2.30 5.85
C LEU A 332 -11.60 2.92 6.12
N LEU A 333 -11.22 3.93 5.34
CA LEU A 333 -9.95 4.64 5.50
C LEU A 333 -9.82 5.25 6.90
N LEU A 334 -10.85 5.95 7.37
CA LEU A 334 -10.88 6.56 8.70
C LEU A 334 -10.80 5.50 9.80
N THR A 335 -11.53 4.38 9.65
CA THR A 335 -11.47 3.26 10.60
C THR A 335 -10.08 2.63 10.67
N VAL A 336 -9.44 2.38 9.52
CA VAL A 336 -8.09 1.82 9.47
C VAL A 336 -7.08 2.78 10.09
N ALA A 337 -7.12 4.07 9.74
CA ALA A 337 -6.24 5.08 10.33
C ALA A 337 -6.41 5.18 11.85
N GLY A 338 -7.66 5.22 12.35
CA GLY A 338 -7.95 5.21 13.78
C GLY A 338 -7.42 3.96 14.47
N THR A 339 -7.59 2.79 13.85
CA THR A 339 -7.10 1.51 14.40
C THR A 339 -5.58 1.47 14.49
N ILE A 340 -4.86 1.97 13.47
CA ILE A 340 -3.40 2.10 13.49
C ILE A 340 -2.99 2.99 14.67
N VAL A 341 -3.55 4.20 14.78
CA VAL A 341 -3.22 5.12 15.87
C VAL A 341 -3.50 4.51 17.24
N THR A 342 -4.65 3.84 17.42
CA THR A 342 -4.98 3.15 18.67
C THR A 342 -3.98 2.05 18.98
N TYR A 343 -3.62 1.22 18.01
CA TYR A 343 -2.64 0.15 18.18
C TYR A 343 -1.27 0.70 18.59
N GLU A 344 -0.77 1.72 17.88
CA GLU A 344 0.53 2.32 18.17
C GLU A 344 0.57 2.99 19.55
N LEU A 345 -0.50 3.69 19.94
CA LEU A 345 -0.59 4.30 21.27
C LEU A 345 -0.60 3.25 22.39
N VAL A 346 -1.32 2.15 22.19
CA VAL A 346 -1.37 1.05 23.16
C VAL A 346 0.00 0.37 23.27
N MET A 347 0.64 0.07 22.14
CA MET A 347 2.00 -0.49 22.12
C MET A 347 3.01 0.43 22.80
N PHE A 348 2.95 1.74 22.53
CA PHE A 348 3.83 2.72 23.18
C PHE A 348 3.64 2.77 24.70
N GLN A 349 2.40 2.66 25.19
CA GLN A 349 2.10 2.62 26.62
C GLN A 349 2.69 1.38 27.30
N PHE A 350 2.61 0.20 26.66
CA PHE A 350 3.15 -1.04 27.22
C PHE A 350 4.67 -1.15 27.10
N ASN A 351 5.29 -0.49 26.11
CA ASN A 351 6.74 -0.46 25.94
C ASN A 351 7.44 0.66 26.73
N SER A 352 6.70 1.60 27.32
CA SER A 352 7.27 2.60 28.22
C SER A 352 7.53 1.95 29.59
N PRO A 353 8.78 1.86 30.07
CA PRO A 353 9.04 1.28 31.38
C PRO A 353 8.30 2.08 32.43
N THR A 354 7.43 1.40 33.19
CA THR A 354 6.81 1.93 34.39
C THR A 354 7.92 2.55 35.23
N ALA A 355 7.87 3.86 35.44
CA ALA A 355 8.76 4.52 36.37
C ALA A 355 8.43 3.98 37.76
N ASP A 356 9.12 2.91 38.17
CA ASP A 356 9.02 2.35 39.50
C ASP A 356 9.38 3.48 40.47
N THR A 357 8.36 3.88 41.22
CA THR A 357 8.47 4.84 42.29
C THR A 357 9.26 4.14 43.40
N ASP A 358 10.56 4.45 43.50
CA ASP A 358 11.44 4.01 44.57
C ASP A 358 10.81 4.37 45.93
N THR A 359 10.07 3.42 46.49
CA THR A 359 9.56 3.51 47.85
C THR A 359 10.70 3.08 48.75
N THR A 360 11.51 4.04 49.16
CA THR A 360 12.65 3.82 50.06
C THR A 360 12.11 3.35 51.42
N THR A 361 12.11 2.04 51.64
CA THR A 361 11.90 1.46 52.97
C THR A 361 13.11 1.78 53.84
N LEU A 362 12.94 2.73 54.75
CA LEU A 362 13.86 3.03 55.84
C LEU A 362 13.95 1.82 56.78
N ILE A 363 15.10 1.12 56.78
CA ILE A 363 15.47 0.14 57.81
C ILE A 363 16.28 0.89 58.88
N PRO A 364 15.95 0.80 60.19
CA PRO A 364 16.77 1.41 61.24
C PRO A 364 18.03 0.58 61.54
N PRO A 365 19.13 1.20 62.03
CA PRO A 365 20.40 0.51 62.21
C PRO A 365 20.37 -0.39 63.44
N ASN A 366 20.78 -1.65 63.27
CA ASN A 366 20.94 -2.61 64.35
C ASN A 366 22.27 -2.35 65.07
N ILE A 367 22.21 -2.23 66.39
CA ILE A 367 23.33 -1.89 67.29
C ILE A 367 24.25 -3.11 67.45
N SER A 368 25.55 -2.86 67.31
CA SER A 368 26.65 -3.77 67.59
C SER A 368 26.68 -4.23 69.05
N THR A 369 26.77 -5.54 69.29
CA THR A 369 27.38 -6.06 70.52
C THR A 369 28.38 -7.17 70.20
N THR A 370 29.59 -6.91 70.66
CA THR A 370 30.83 -7.67 70.57
C THR A 370 30.78 -8.93 71.43
N ALA A 371 31.48 -9.97 71.01
CA ALA A 371 31.57 -11.24 71.73
C ALA A 371 32.79 -11.30 72.67
N THR A 372 32.55 -11.94 73.82
CA THR A 372 33.46 -12.76 74.68
C THR A 372 34.47 -12.10 75.61
N PRO A 373 34.87 -12.77 76.71
CA PRO A 373 34.13 -13.67 77.62
C PRO A 373 33.86 -13.03 79.01
#